data_AF-A0A5C7WIP4-F1
#
_entry.id   AF-A0A5C7WIP4-F1
#
_cell.length_a   1.000
_cell.length_b   1.000
_cell.length_c   1.000
_cell.angle_alpha   90.00
_cell.angle_beta   90.00
_cell.angle_gamma   90.00
#
_symmetry.space_group_name_H-M   'P 1'
#
loop_
_entity.id
_entity.type
_entity.pdbx_description
1 polymer ?
#
loop_
_entity_poly.entity_id
_entity_poly.type
_entity_poly.pdbx_seq_one_letter_code
_entity_poly.pdbx_strand_id
1 'polypeptide(L)'
;MVSTLKKLSVVAALGMAFASTAQASTFTIGSSFDDDIFVAPSSFVKTYTFDLSQAATITYSVTELFDNSVFNIDYLSFNLYNSNKNLVSGVLSSGIYTLRVTGDSNGSAGGLFNLNFAVAAVPEPETNALMLLGLGLMGVVAYRRKNMA
;
A
#
# COMPACT_ATOMS: atom_id res chain seq x y z
N MET A 1 34.90 50.37 31.44
CA MET A 1 34.60 48.96 31.73
C MET A 1 33.36 48.49 30.98
N VAL A 2 33.33 48.62 29.64
CA VAL A 2 32.20 48.18 28.78
C VAL A 2 32.76 47.75 27.43
N SER A 3 33.37 46.56 27.33
CA SER A 3 33.81 46.03 26.02
C SER A 3 33.82 44.51 25.90
N THR A 4 33.50 43.77 26.95
CA THR A 4 33.48 42.29 26.93
C THR A 4 32.10 41.70 26.65
N LEU A 5 31.02 42.48 26.79
CA LEU A 5 29.65 41.97 26.62
C LEU A 5 29.20 41.79 25.16
N LYS A 6 29.94 42.32 24.18
CA LYS A 6 29.61 42.17 22.75
C LYS A 6 30.16 40.89 22.10
N LYS A 7 30.98 40.11 22.82
CA LYS A 7 31.62 38.89 22.27
C LYS A 7 30.94 37.58 22.69
N LEU A 8 29.82 37.63 23.43
CA LEU A 8 29.20 36.43 24.00
C LEU A 8 27.91 35.98 23.29
N SER A 9 27.57 36.51 22.11
CA SER A 9 26.28 36.22 21.47
C SER A 9 26.35 35.41 20.16
N VAL A 10 27.48 34.81 19.79
CA VAL A 10 27.62 34.14 18.47
C VAL A 10 27.98 32.64 18.58
N VAL A 11 27.76 31.99 19.72
CA VAL A 11 27.98 30.53 19.88
C VAL A 11 26.73 29.81 20.41
N ALA A 12 25.55 30.20 19.95
CA ALA A 12 24.29 29.55 20.32
C ALA A 12 23.37 29.25 19.12
N ALA A 13 23.95 29.04 17.94
CA ALA A 13 23.20 28.64 16.74
C ALA A 13 23.81 27.36 16.13
N LEU A 14 23.87 26.28 16.91
CA LEU A 14 24.34 24.95 16.49
C LEU A 14 23.27 23.86 16.66
N GLY A 15 22.00 24.22 16.75
CA GLY A 15 20.93 23.27 17.08
C GLY A 15 19.61 23.52 16.37
N MET A 16 19.63 24.00 15.13
CA MET A 16 18.42 23.94 14.30
C MET A 16 18.39 22.60 13.59
N ALA A 17 17.70 21.66 14.21
CA ALA A 17 17.38 20.35 13.68
C ALA A 17 16.94 20.46 12.21
N PHE A 18 17.59 19.68 11.34
CA PHE A 18 17.09 19.40 10.00
C PHE A 18 15.81 18.58 10.16
N ALA A 19 14.68 19.25 10.36
CA ALA A 19 13.38 18.60 10.16
C ALA A 19 13.17 18.51 8.65
N SER A 20 13.71 17.46 8.02
CA SER A 20 13.29 17.08 6.67
C SER A 20 11.81 16.74 6.74
N THR A 21 10.96 17.62 6.22
CA THR A 21 9.53 17.37 6.16
C THR A 21 9.27 16.31 5.11
N ALA A 22 8.92 15.10 5.53
CA ALA A 22 8.54 14.03 4.62
C ALA A 22 7.37 14.51 3.74
N GLN A 23 7.62 14.62 2.43
CA GLN A 23 6.61 15.05 1.46
C GLN A 23 5.67 13.89 1.17
N ALA A 24 4.38 14.07 1.42
CA ALA A 24 3.36 13.08 1.11
C ALA A 24 2.86 13.28 -0.32
N SER A 25 2.89 12.22 -1.15
CA SER A 25 2.25 12.21 -2.48
C SER A 25 1.07 11.24 -2.48
N THR A 26 -0.06 11.63 -3.06
CA THR A 26 -1.23 10.75 -3.23
C THR A 26 -1.41 10.39 -4.70
N PHE A 27 -1.66 9.10 -4.99
CA PHE A 27 -1.90 8.58 -6.32
C PHE A 27 -3.13 7.67 -6.33
N THR A 28 -3.90 7.70 -7.41
CA THR A 28 -5.06 6.79 -7.57
C THR A 28 -4.64 5.59 -8.40
N ILE A 29 -4.90 4.38 -7.91
CA ILE A 29 -4.58 3.13 -8.62
C ILE A 29 -5.87 2.39 -9.00
N GLY A 30 -5.83 1.69 -10.13
CA GLY A 30 -6.93 0.88 -10.64
C GLY A 30 -6.97 -0.52 -10.03
N SER A 31 -7.58 -1.47 -10.75
CA SER A 31 -7.70 -2.88 -10.31
C SER A 31 -6.39 -3.66 -10.34
N SER A 32 -5.39 -3.15 -11.07
CA SER A 32 -4.02 -3.68 -11.07
C SER A 32 -3.04 -2.53 -11.27
N PHE A 33 -1.88 -2.62 -10.62
CA PHE A 33 -0.79 -1.67 -10.71
C PHE A 33 0.52 -2.42 -10.49
N ASP A 34 1.48 -2.21 -11.37
CA ASP A 34 2.84 -2.75 -11.27
C ASP A 34 3.77 -1.70 -11.85
N ASP A 35 4.55 -1.05 -10.99
CA ASP A 35 5.42 0.05 -11.42
C ASP A 35 6.64 0.19 -10.51
N ASP A 36 7.72 0.64 -11.12
CA ASP A 36 8.98 0.95 -10.45
C ASP A 36 9.00 2.43 -10.08
N ILE A 37 8.94 2.71 -8.78
CA ILE A 37 8.77 4.05 -8.26
C ILE A 37 10.10 4.58 -7.76
N PHE A 38 10.55 5.66 -8.40
CA PHE A 38 11.68 6.44 -7.93
C PHE A 38 11.28 7.39 -6.80
N VAL A 39 12.15 7.47 -5.79
CA VAL A 39 12.07 8.43 -4.69
C VAL A 39 13.40 9.18 -4.56
N ALA A 40 13.34 10.51 -4.63
CA ALA A 40 14.50 11.37 -4.45
C ALA A 40 15.13 11.18 -3.05
N PRO A 41 16.43 11.47 -2.86
CA PRO A 41 17.12 11.33 -1.58
C PRO A 41 16.45 12.19 -0.49
N SER A 42 15.69 11.55 0.40
CA SER A 42 14.96 12.12 1.54
C SER A 42 14.04 11.04 2.16
N SER A 43 13.59 11.29 3.38
CA SER A 43 12.41 10.63 3.93
C SER A 43 11.18 10.86 3.04
N PHE A 44 10.41 9.81 2.75
CA PHE A 44 9.24 9.90 1.88
C PHE A 44 8.01 9.18 2.46
N VAL A 45 6.84 9.67 2.03
CA VAL A 45 5.56 9.00 2.23
C VAL A 45 4.80 8.98 0.90
N LYS A 46 4.54 7.79 0.37
CA LYS A 46 3.71 7.57 -0.81
C LYS A 46 2.39 6.95 -0.40
N THR A 47 1.30 7.50 -0.91
CA THR A 47 -0.06 7.10 -0.55
C THR A 47 -0.80 6.74 -1.83
N TYR A 48 -1.30 5.52 -1.93
CA TYR A 48 -2.06 5.02 -3.07
C TYR A 48 -3.48 4.75 -2.64
N THR A 49 -4.44 5.43 -3.25
CA THR A 49 -5.86 5.29 -2.95
C THR A 49 -6.57 4.51 -4.04
N PHE A 50 -7.50 3.66 -3.64
CA PHE A 50 -8.36 2.92 -4.54
C PHE A 50 -9.75 2.75 -3.92
N ASP A 51 -10.74 2.59 -4.78
CA ASP A 51 -12.14 2.38 -4.39
C ASP A 51 -12.58 0.98 -4.79
N LEU A 52 -13.20 0.27 -3.85
CA LEU A 52 -13.81 -1.03 -4.07
C LEU A 52 -15.33 -0.85 -4.18
N SER A 53 -15.88 -1.15 -5.35
CA SER A 53 -17.33 -1.15 -5.58
C SER A 53 -18.05 -2.34 -4.91
N GLN A 54 -17.31 -3.40 -4.58
CA GLN A 54 -17.82 -4.65 -4.01
C GLN A 54 -16.70 -5.36 -3.22
N ALA A 55 -17.04 -6.42 -2.48
CA ALA A 55 -16.05 -7.12 -1.68
C ALA A 55 -14.96 -7.78 -2.55
N ALA A 56 -13.70 -7.57 -2.19
CA ALA A 56 -12.56 -8.04 -2.95
C ALA A 56 -11.40 -8.46 -2.05
N THR A 57 -10.58 -9.39 -2.53
CA THR A 57 -9.29 -9.72 -1.93
C THR A 57 -8.24 -8.82 -2.56
N ILE A 58 -7.41 -8.20 -1.73
CA ILE A 58 -6.31 -7.35 -2.19
C ILE A 58 -4.99 -8.07 -1.98
N THR A 59 -4.20 -8.16 -3.04
CA THR A 59 -2.82 -8.63 -2.99
C THR A 59 -1.91 -7.45 -3.30
N TYR A 60 -0.90 -7.22 -2.48
CA TYR A 60 0.07 -6.16 -2.70
C TYR A 60 1.44 -6.57 -2.18
N SER A 61 2.48 -6.08 -2.84
CA SER A 61 3.86 -6.18 -2.38
C SER A 61 4.61 -4.90 -2.72
N VAL A 62 5.56 -4.56 -1.86
CA VAL A 62 6.51 -3.48 -2.08
C VAL A 62 7.89 -4.08 -1.89
N THR A 63 8.73 -3.96 -2.92
CA THR A 63 10.07 -4.56 -2.92
C THR A 63 11.08 -3.51 -3.33
N GLU A 64 12.09 -3.30 -2.51
CA GLU A 64 13.25 -2.51 -2.91
C GLU A 64 14.01 -3.21 -4.03
N LEU A 65 14.36 -2.46 -5.08
CA LEU A 65 15.00 -3.01 -6.27
C LEU A 65 16.53 -3.04 -6.15
N PHE A 66 17.11 -2.14 -5.36
CA PHE A 66 18.55 -1.97 -5.20
C PHE A 66 18.90 -1.61 -3.77
N ASP A 67 19.93 -2.26 -3.23
CA ASP A 67 20.56 -1.93 -1.95
C ASP A 67 22.05 -1.65 -2.22
N ASN A 68 22.36 -0.40 -2.55
CA ASN A 68 23.73 0.07 -2.79
C ASN A 68 23.90 1.57 -2.51
N SER A 69 25.14 2.07 -2.58
CA SER A 69 25.45 3.49 -2.28
C SER A 69 24.82 4.52 -3.23
N VAL A 70 24.31 4.10 -4.39
CA VAL A 70 23.66 4.97 -5.37
C VAL A 70 22.15 4.96 -5.18
N PHE A 71 21.55 3.78 -5.05
CA PHE A 71 20.14 3.58 -4.77
C PHE A 71 19.97 2.69 -3.54
N ASN A 72 19.33 3.24 -2.51
CA ASN A 72 18.99 2.51 -1.28
C ASN A 72 17.85 3.22 -0.54
N ILE A 73 17.03 2.43 0.14
CA ILE A 73 15.90 2.82 0.96
C ILE A 73 15.99 2.12 2.32
N ASP A 74 16.34 2.87 3.35
CA ASP A 74 16.26 2.38 4.71
C ASP A 74 14.81 2.42 5.21
N TYR A 75 14.47 1.51 6.12
CA TYR A 75 13.18 1.48 6.81
C TYR A 75 11.95 1.44 5.89
N LEU A 76 12.09 0.78 4.73
CA LEU A 76 10.97 0.58 3.80
C LEU A 76 9.84 -0.18 4.51
N SER A 77 8.67 0.45 4.59
CA SER A 77 7.49 -0.07 5.26
C SER A 77 6.25 0.26 4.47
N PHE A 78 5.30 -0.66 4.45
CA PHE A 78 4.05 -0.49 3.72
C PHE A 78 2.89 -1.13 4.48
N ASN A 79 1.76 -0.43 4.53
CA ASN A 79 0.58 -0.86 5.26
C ASN A 79 -0.69 -0.41 4.54
N LEU A 80 -1.72 -1.24 4.59
CA LEU A 80 -3.03 -0.94 4.02
C LEU A 80 -3.98 -0.45 5.10
N TYR A 81 -4.69 0.64 4.81
CA TYR A 81 -5.61 1.30 5.72
C TYR A 81 -6.98 1.47 5.08
N ASN A 82 -8.03 1.47 5.90
CA ASN A 82 -9.36 1.95 5.49
C ASN A 82 -9.51 3.47 5.66
N SER A 83 -10.66 4.04 5.29
CA SER A 83 -10.97 5.47 5.46
C SER A 83 -10.82 5.99 6.90
N ASN A 84 -10.97 5.11 7.90
CA ASN A 84 -10.81 5.44 9.32
C ASN A 84 -9.36 5.33 9.82
N LYS A 85 -8.39 5.08 8.92
CA LYS A 85 -6.96 4.88 9.22
C LYS A 85 -6.67 3.65 10.10
N ASN A 86 -7.56 2.67 10.12
CA ASN A 86 -7.30 1.38 10.75
C ASN A 86 -6.56 0.47 9.78
N LEU A 87 -5.58 -0.29 10.27
CA LEU A 87 -4.90 -1.31 9.48
C LEU A 87 -5.90 -2.41 9.10
N VAL A 88 -5.86 -2.84 7.84
CA VAL A 88 -6.75 -3.88 7.31
C VAL A 88 -5.96 -4.90 6.50
N SER A 89 -6.49 -6.12 6.39
CA SER A 89 -5.93 -7.20 5.58
C SER A 89 -7.02 -8.22 5.21
N GLY A 90 -6.75 -9.05 4.20
CA GLY A 90 -7.66 -10.10 3.76
C GLY A 90 -8.76 -9.61 2.82
N VAL A 91 -9.97 -10.16 2.98
CA VAL A 91 -11.15 -9.75 2.19
C VAL A 91 -11.67 -8.43 2.72
N LEU A 92 -11.73 -7.44 1.83
CA LEU A 92 -12.18 -6.10 2.14
C LEU A 92 -13.59 -5.89 1.58
N SER A 93 -14.46 -5.23 2.34
CA SER A 93 -15.78 -4.80 1.85
C SER A 93 -15.63 -3.63 0.87
N SER A 94 -16.72 -3.28 0.18
CA SER A 94 -16.78 -2.05 -0.62
C SER A 94 -16.39 -0.82 0.20
N GLY A 95 -15.68 0.12 -0.42
CA GLY A 95 -15.22 1.36 0.19
C GLY A 95 -13.85 1.79 -0.28
N ILE A 96 -13.40 2.92 0.26
CA ILE A 96 -12.12 3.55 -0.08
C ILE A 96 -11.02 3.05 0.85
N TYR A 97 -9.90 2.65 0.26
CA TYR A 97 -8.73 2.17 0.97
C TYR A 97 -7.49 2.94 0.54
N THR A 98 -6.46 2.84 1.38
CA THR A 98 -5.23 3.58 1.23
C THR A 98 -4.04 2.70 1.55
N LEU A 99 -3.25 2.36 0.54
CA LEU A 99 -1.94 1.74 0.72
C LEU A 99 -0.91 2.84 0.96
N ARG A 100 -0.25 2.83 2.11
CA ARG A 100 0.80 3.80 2.43
C ARG A 100 2.15 3.10 2.45
N VAL A 101 3.09 3.64 1.69
CA VAL A 101 4.49 3.22 1.63
C VAL A 101 5.37 4.34 2.19
N THR A 102 6.29 4.00 3.07
CA THR A 102 7.19 4.94 3.75
C THR A 102 8.60 4.39 3.77
N GLY A 103 9.59 5.26 3.78
CA GLY A 103 10.98 4.88 3.92
C GLY A 103 11.87 6.11 3.93
N ASP A 104 13.17 5.88 4.06
CA ASP A 104 14.19 6.91 3.95
C ASP A 104 15.14 6.59 2.80
N SER A 105 15.05 7.40 1.74
CA SER A 105 15.89 7.27 0.56
C SER A 105 17.24 7.91 0.84
N ASN A 106 18.24 7.09 1.18
CA ASN A 106 19.57 7.55 1.61
C ASN A 106 20.66 7.33 0.54
N GLY A 107 20.34 6.67 -0.58
CA GLY A 107 21.24 6.50 -1.71
C GLY A 107 21.59 7.85 -2.34
N SER A 108 22.81 7.98 -2.88
CA SER A 108 23.29 9.25 -3.44
C SER A 108 22.45 9.78 -4.62
N ALA A 109 21.77 8.90 -5.35
CA ALA A 109 20.80 9.25 -6.39
C ALA A 109 19.34 9.08 -5.95
N GLY A 110 19.09 8.45 -4.80
CA GLY A 110 17.77 8.25 -4.21
C GLY A 110 17.50 6.77 -3.94
N GLY A 111 16.29 6.33 -4.22
CA GLY A 111 15.83 4.97 -3.99
C GLY A 111 14.81 4.54 -5.03
N LEU A 112 14.75 3.24 -5.30
CA LEU A 112 13.75 2.65 -6.19
C LEU A 112 13.11 1.44 -5.52
N PHE A 113 11.78 1.40 -5.54
CA PHE A 113 11.02 0.23 -5.13
C PHE A 113 9.97 -0.10 -6.19
N ASN A 114 9.70 -1.38 -6.38
CA ASN A 114 8.56 -1.84 -7.15
C ASN A 114 7.33 -1.91 -6.24
N LEU A 115 6.19 -1.43 -6.74
CA LEU A 115 4.88 -1.64 -6.13
C LEU A 115 4.04 -2.50 -7.05
N ASN A 116 3.74 -3.71 -6.60
CA ASN A 116 2.77 -4.58 -7.24
C ASN A 116 1.47 -4.58 -6.41
N PHE A 117 0.34 -4.41 -7.08
CA PHE A 117 -0.97 -4.34 -6.47
C PHE A 117 -2.02 -4.96 -7.41
N ALA A 118 -2.88 -5.79 -6.85
CA ALA A 118 -3.96 -6.43 -7.57
C ALA A 118 -5.22 -6.56 -6.71
N VAL A 119 -6.37 -6.30 -7.35
CA VAL A 119 -7.71 -6.48 -6.78
C VAL A 119 -8.35 -7.68 -7.44
N ALA A 120 -8.61 -8.73 -6.66
CA ALA A 120 -9.37 -9.90 -7.10
C ALA A 120 -10.77 -9.86 -6.49
N ALA A 121 -11.81 -9.79 -7.33
CA ALA A 121 -13.18 -9.89 -6.85
C ALA A 121 -13.38 -11.23 -6.14
N VAL A 122 -14.05 -11.21 -4.97
CA VAL A 122 -14.43 -12.44 -4.29
C VAL A 122 -15.69 -12.99 -4.97
N PRO A 123 -15.68 -14.25 -5.46
CA PRO A 123 -16.89 -14.86 -6.00
C PRO A 123 -18.01 -14.81 -4.96
N GLU A 124 -19.14 -14.21 -5.34
CA GLU A 124 -20.23 -13.98 -4.39
C GLU A 124 -20.72 -15.30 -3.79
N PRO A 125 -21.05 -15.34 -2.48
CA PRO A 125 -21.63 -16.53 -1.86
C PRO A 125 -22.84 -17.06 -2.62
N GLU A 126 -23.63 -16.15 -3.21
CA GLU A 126 -24.81 -16.49 -4.01
C GLU A 126 -24.46 -17.17 -5.33
N THR A 127 -23.38 -16.79 -6.00
CA THR A 127 -22.92 -17.47 -7.23
C THR A 127 -22.54 -18.93 -6.92
N ASN A 128 -21.83 -19.15 -5.82
CA ASN A 128 -21.47 -20.50 -5.37
C ASN A 128 -22.71 -21.29 -4.92
N ALA A 129 -23.64 -20.64 -4.21
CA ALA A 129 -24.89 -21.27 -3.80
C ALA A 129 -25.76 -21.64 -4.99
N LEU A 130 -25.87 -20.79 -6.02
CA LEU A 130 -26.60 -21.05 -7.26
C LEU A 130 -25.95 -22.14 -8.10
N MET A 131 -24.62 -22.16 -8.16
CA MET A 131 -23.87 -23.25 -8.79
C MET A 131 -24.15 -24.59 -8.08
N LEU A 132 -24.08 -24.62 -6.75
CA LEU A 132 -24.40 -25.80 -5.94
C LEU A 132 -25.87 -26.20 -6.07
N LEU A 133 -26.79 -25.24 -6.12
CA LEU A 133 -28.20 -25.46 -6.41
C LEU A 133 -28.38 -26.10 -7.78
N GLY A 134 -27.71 -25.57 -8.81
CA GLY A 134 -27.73 -26.12 -10.16
C GLY A 134 -27.23 -27.56 -10.19
N LEU A 135 -26.11 -27.85 -9.52
CA LEU A 135 -25.57 -29.20 -9.38
C LEU A 135 -26.52 -30.13 -8.61
N GLY A 136 -27.13 -29.64 -7.53
CA GLY A 136 -28.13 -30.38 -6.75
C GLY A 136 -29.35 -30.75 -7.60
N LEU A 137 -29.88 -29.80 -8.38
CA LEU A 137 -31.00 -30.03 -9.30
C LEU A 137 -30.64 -31.07 -10.38
N MET A 138 -29.43 -30.99 -10.95
CA MET A 138 -28.97 -31.99 -11.92
C MET A 138 -28.84 -33.38 -11.30
N GLY A 139 -28.36 -33.49 -10.05
CA GLY A 139 -28.33 -34.74 -9.29
C GLY A 139 -29.72 -35.35 -9.11
N VAL A 140 -30.72 -34.53 -8.75
CA VAL A 140 -32.12 -34.97 -8.61
C VAL A 140 -32.70 -35.47 -9.93
N VAL A 141 -32.44 -34.77 -11.05
CA VAL A 141 -32.91 -35.20 -12.37
C VAL A 141 -32.26 -36.53 -12.79
N ALA A 142 -30.97 -36.70 -12.57
CA ALA A 142 -30.26 -37.94 -12.88
C ALA A 142 -30.80 -39.13 -12.05
N TYR A 143 -31.11 -38.91 -10.77
CA TYR A 143 -31.73 -39.92 -9.91
C TYR A 143 -33.11 -40.35 -10.44
N ARG A 144 -33.95 -39.40 -10.85
CA ARG A 144 -35.28 -39.72 -11.42
C ARG A 144 -35.17 -40.55 -12.70
N ARG A 145 -34.21 -40.24 -13.58
CA ARG A 145 -34.00 -40.98 -14.84
C ARG A 145 -33.55 -42.42 -14.59
N LYS A 146 -32.71 -42.65 -13.59
CA LYS A 146 -32.28 -44.00 -13.22
C LYS A 146 -33.41 -44.88 -12.69
N ASN A 147 -34.39 -44.31 -12.01
CA ASN A 147 -35.52 -45.06 -11.47
C ASN A 147 -36.67 -45.28 -12.49
N MET A 148 -36.55 -44.69 -13.69
CA MET A 148 -37.53 -44.81 -14.77
C MET A 148 -37.03 -45.66 -15.95
N ALA A 149 -35.79 -46.17 -15.87
CA ALA A 149 -35.20 -47.13 -16.79
C ALA A 149 -35.06 -48.48 -16.07
#